data_AF-A0A2W6XPQ3-F1
#
_entry.id   AF-A0A2W6XPQ3-F1
#
_cell.length_a   1.000
_cell.length_b   1.000
_cell.length_c   1.000
_cell.angle_alpha   90.00
_cell.angle_beta   90.00
_cell.angle_gamma   90.00
#
_symmetry.space_group_name_H-M   'P 1'
#
loop_
_entity.id
_entity.type
_entity.pdbx_description
1 polymer ?
#
loop_
_entity_poly.entity_id
_entity_poly.type
_entity_poly.pdbx_seq_one_letter_code
_entity_poly.pdbx_strand_id
1 'polypeptide(L)'
;MKKYIFIFIVFVILIFLFFYFRYIYGWNEFKFYKETPKEYINNSTINKEKYSSDSASIVFQIQGFVEKHQESFYSKEYDKSTKIIVDTIIHSPDYKKIATFIIAKNSISKQQIPNGNYNWYYDATCYLGIKKQDSFLLSWIGPNYTNSYDMKDISKRIRTYFFKQRSSNPNNSDDKYNIDDIRYWNYDKDWQKIKK
;
A
#
# COMPACT_ATOMS: atom_id res chain seq x y z
N MET A 1 38.25 39.33 -25.11
CA MET A 1 36.78 39.28 -25.30
C MET A 1 36.22 37.86 -25.44
N LYS A 2 36.68 37.03 -26.39
CA LYS A 2 36.13 35.67 -26.60
C LYS A 2 36.12 34.79 -25.33
N LYS A 3 37.17 34.84 -24.50
CA LYS A 3 37.24 34.12 -23.21
C LYS A 3 36.18 34.59 -22.20
N TYR A 4 35.94 35.89 -22.10
CA TYR A 4 34.92 36.45 -21.20
C TYR A 4 33.50 36.14 -21.67
N ILE A 5 33.26 36.15 -22.98
CA ILE A 5 31.98 35.73 -23.57
C ILE A 5 31.73 34.23 -23.31
N PHE A 6 32.76 33.39 -23.47
CA PHE A 6 32.65 31.96 -23.16
C PHE A 6 32.33 31.71 -21.69
N ILE A 7 33.01 32.40 -20.76
CA ILE A 7 32.74 32.30 -19.31
C ILE A 7 31.30 32.74 -18.99
N PHE A 8 30.84 33.83 -19.60
CA PHE A 8 29.46 34.31 -19.42
C PHE A 8 28.43 33.28 -19.90
N ILE A 9 28.64 32.65 -21.06
CA ILE A 9 27.74 31.61 -21.59
C ILE A 9 27.71 30.40 -20.64
N VAL A 10 28.87 29.94 -20.15
CA VAL A 10 28.94 28.82 -19.19
C VAL A 10 28.19 29.17 -17.90
N PHE A 11 28.34 30.39 -17.40
CA PHE A 11 27.64 30.85 -16.20
C PHE A 11 26.12 30.88 -16.40
N VAL A 12 25.64 31.34 -17.54
CA VAL A 12 24.21 31.32 -17.89
C VAL A 12 23.68 29.89 -17.97
N ILE A 13 24.43 28.96 -18.58
CA ILE A 13 24.06 27.53 -18.64
C ILE A 13 23.97 26.93 -17.22
N LEU A 14 24.92 27.24 -16.34
CA LEU A 14 24.89 26.79 -14.94
C LEU A 14 23.68 27.33 -14.17
N ILE A 15 23.31 28.59 -14.41
CA ILE A 15 22.08 29.16 -13.84
C ILE A 15 20.85 28.40 -14.33
N PHE A 16 20.72 28.19 -15.65
CA PHE A 16 19.58 27.45 -16.20
C PHE A 16 19.53 26.01 -15.67
N LEU A 17 20.67 25.33 -15.54
CA LEU A 17 20.74 24.00 -14.92
C LEU A 17 20.30 24.05 -13.45
N PHE A 18 20.73 25.05 -12.68
CA PHE A 18 20.29 25.22 -11.28
C PHE A 18 18.79 25.41 -11.18
N PHE A 19 18.20 26.28 -12.02
CA PHE A 19 16.74 26.46 -12.06
C PHE A 19 16.02 25.20 -12.55
N TYR A 20 16.56 24.50 -13.54
CA TYR A 20 16.03 23.22 -14.01
C TYR A 20 16.02 22.18 -12.88
N PHE A 21 17.13 21.98 -12.18
CA PHE A 21 17.21 21.05 -11.05
C PHE A 21 16.42 21.50 -9.83
N ARG A 22 16.22 22.81 -9.59
CA ARG A 22 15.45 23.28 -8.44
C ARG A 22 13.94 23.24 -8.68
N TYR A 23 13.48 23.60 -9.87
CA TYR A 23 12.06 23.80 -10.15
C TYR A 23 11.44 22.72 -11.05
N ILE A 24 12.22 22.03 -11.90
CA ILE A 24 11.72 21.01 -12.82
C ILE A 24 12.11 19.60 -12.34
N TYR A 25 13.39 19.36 -12.04
CA TYR A 25 13.90 18.04 -11.63
C TYR A 25 13.86 17.81 -10.11
N GLY A 26 13.86 18.89 -9.32
CA GLY A 26 13.91 18.86 -7.84
C GLY A 26 12.64 18.33 -7.18
N TRP A 27 11.66 17.96 -8.00
CA TRP A 27 10.40 17.32 -7.63
C TRP A 27 10.34 15.83 -7.99
N ASN A 28 11.42 15.23 -8.49
CA ASN A 28 11.62 13.79 -8.28
C ASN A 28 11.98 13.61 -6.80
N GLU A 29 10.96 13.72 -5.95
CA GLU A 29 11.02 13.75 -4.50
C GLU A 29 12.07 12.76 -3.98
N PHE A 30 13.18 13.28 -3.44
CA PHE A 30 14.00 12.51 -2.51
C PHE A 30 13.14 12.23 -1.28
N LYS A 31 12.31 11.18 -1.36
CA LYS A 31 11.49 10.73 -0.24
C LYS A 31 12.41 10.01 0.73
N PHE A 32 12.84 10.75 1.75
CA PHE A 32 13.47 10.15 2.91
C PHE A 32 12.40 9.40 3.69
N TYR A 33 12.36 8.08 3.48
CA TYR A 33 11.52 7.22 4.29
C TYR A 33 12.19 6.97 5.63
N LYS A 34 11.40 7.05 6.70
CA LYS A 34 11.79 6.63 8.02
C LYS A 34 11.80 5.11 8.06
N GLU A 35 13.00 4.53 7.98
CA GLU A 35 13.18 3.09 8.16
C GLU A 35 12.85 2.67 9.59
N THR A 36 12.32 1.46 9.73
CA THR A 36 12.13 0.83 11.03
C THR A 36 13.50 0.54 11.63
N PRO A 37 13.80 0.98 12.87
CA PRO A 37 15.06 0.63 13.51
C PRO A 37 15.18 -0.89 13.65
N LYS A 38 16.39 -1.43 13.47
CA LYS A 38 16.61 -2.88 13.32
C LYS A 38 16.05 -3.70 14.48
N GLU A 39 16.13 -3.17 15.70
CA GLU A 39 15.63 -3.78 16.92
C GLU A 39 14.09 -3.86 17.01
N TYR A 40 13.37 -3.08 16.18
CA TYR A 40 11.92 -3.09 16.12
C TYR A 40 11.37 -3.75 14.85
N ILE A 41 12.21 -4.33 14.00
CA ILE A 41 11.75 -5.05 12.80
C ILE A 41 10.98 -6.32 13.22
N ASN A 42 9.81 -6.51 12.62
CA ASN A 42 8.99 -7.69 12.81
C ASN A 42 9.54 -8.86 12.00
N ASN A 43 10.21 -9.79 12.69
CA ASN A 43 10.78 -11.00 12.09
C ASN A 43 9.85 -12.23 12.22
N SER A 44 8.54 -12.02 12.36
CA SER A 44 7.58 -13.13 12.48
C SER A 44 7.64 -14.03 11.24
N THR A 45 7.75 -15.33 11.46
CA THR A 45 7.79 -16.34 10.39
C THR A 45 6.68 -17.34 10.61
N ILE A 46 6.03 -17.74 9.52
CA ILE A 46 4.92 -18.68 9.58
C ILE A 46 5.15 -19.81 8.57
N ASN A 47 4.72 -21.02 8.95
CA ASN A 47 4.83 -22.15 8.04
C ASN A 47 3.92 -21.96 6.82
N LYS A 48 4.29 -22.58 5.70
CA LYS A 48 3.60 -22.43 4.42
C LYS A 48 2.15 -22.94 4.46
N GLU A 49 1.91 -24.02 5.20
CA GLU A 49 0.58 -24.62 5.33
C GLU A 49 -0.39 -23.68 6.04
N LYS A 50 0.02 -23.09 7.17
CA LYS A 50 -0.80 -22.13 7.91
C LYS A 50 -0.97 -20.84 7.12
N TYR A 51 0.08 -20.35 6.45
CA TYR A 51 -0.04 -19.20 5.54
C TYR A 51 -1.08 -19.43 4.45
N SER A 52 -1.07 -20.62 3.84
CA SER A 52 -2.02 -20.98 2.78
C SER A 52 -3.45 -21.08 3.31
N SER A 53 -3.62 -21.68 4.49
CA SER A 53 -4.91 -21.76 5.20
C SER A 53 -5.44 -20.37 5.56
N ASP A 54 -4.60 -19.50 6.11
CA ASP A 54 -4.97 -18.13 6.48
C ASP A 54 -5.35 -17.32 5.22
N SER A 55 -4.58 -17.44 4.14
CA SER A 55 -4.87 -16.82 2.84
C SER A 55 -6.23 -17.23 2.29
N ALA A 56 -6.55 -18.53 2.29
CA ALA A 56 -7.85 -19.03 1.83
C ALA A 56 -9.01 -18.48 2.68
N SER A 57 -8.86 -18.47 4.01
CA SER A 57 -9.86 -17.90 4.91
C SER A 57 -10.07 -16.40 4.67
N ILE A 58 -9.00 -15.64 4.42
CA ILE A 58 -9.06 -14.22 4.11
C ILE A 58 -9.79 -14.00 2.79
N VAL A 59 -9.44 -14.74 1.74
CA VAL A 59 -10.12 -14.65 0.43
C VAL A 59 -11.62 -14.87 0.58
N PHE A 60 -12.03 -15.91 1.32
CA PHE A 60 -13.45 -16.20 1.54
C PHE A 60 -14.18 -15.04 2.23
N GLN A 61 -13.57 -14.46 3.27
CA GLN A 61 -14.15 -13.33 3.98
C GLN A 61 -14.24 -12.06 3.12
N ILE A 62 -13.18 -11.76 2.35
CA ILE A 62 -13.17 -10.62 1.43
C ILE A 62 -14.22 -10.79 0.33
N GLN A 63 -14.40 -12.00 -0.21
CA GLN A 63 -15.49 -12.29 -1.15
C GLN A 63 -16.86 -12.00 -0.52
N GLY A 64 -17.05 -12.34 0.75
CA GLY A 64 -18.24 -11.96 1.51
C GLY A 64 -18.43 -10.44 1.61
N PHE A 65 -17.36 -9.65 1.74
CA PHE A 65 -17.44 -8.19 1.71
C PHE A 65 -17.81 -7.66 0.31
N VAL A 66 -17.31 -8.26 -0.76
CA VAL A 66 -17.70 -7.91 -2.14
C VAL A 66 -19.19 -8.16 -2.36
N GLU A 67 -19.69 -9.35 -1.99
CA GLU A 67 -21.10 -9.70 -2.18
C GLU A 67 -22.07 -8.80 -1.40
N LYS A 68 -21.64 -8.33 -0.22
CA LYS A 68 -22.44 -7.47 0.65
C LYS A 68 -22.18 -5.97 0.45
N HIS A 69 -21.29 -5.60 -0.47
CA HIS A 69 -20.82 -4.23 -0.68
C HIS A 69 -20.35 -3.55 0.63
N GLN A 70 -19.51 -4.24 1.40
CA GLN A 70 -19.00 -3.77 2.70
C GLN A 70 -17.53 -3.33 2.63
N GLU A 71 -17.09 -2.61 3.67
CA GLU A 71 -15.69 -2.18 3.83
C GLU A 71 -15.18 -1.40 2.61
N SER A 72 -14.05 -1.79 2.02
CA SER A 72 -13.49 -1.14 0.82
C SER A 72 -14.27 -1.45 -0.47
N PHE A 73 -15.25 -2.36 -0.45
CA PHE A 73 -15.94 -2.90 -1.63
C PHE A 73 -17.37 -2.37 -1.80
N TYR A 74 -17.66 -1.17 -1.30
CA TYR A 74 -18.99 -0.56 -1.38
C TYR A 74 -19.44 -0.17 -2.80
N SER A 75 -18.50 -0.02 -3.73
CA SER A 75 -18.79 0.35 -5.12
C SER A 75 -19.43 -0.81 -5.88
N LYS A 76 -20.37 -0.48 -6.79
CA LYS A 76 -21.11 -1.47 -7.61
C LYS A 76 -20.23 -2.17 -8.66
N GLU A 77 -19.04 -1.63 -8.95
CA GLU A 77 -18.08 -2.26 -9.86
C GLU A 77 -17.52 -3.58 -9.30
N TYR A 78 -17.49 -3.71 -7.97
CA TYR A 78 -17.14 -4.95 -7.30
C TYR A 78 -18.36 -5.86 -7.26
N ASP A 79 -18.25 -7.03 -7.87
CA ASP A 79 -19.34 -8.00 -7.95
C ASP A 79 -18.78 -9.43 -7.90
N LYS A 80 -19.62 -10.43 -8.13
CA LYS A 80 -19.23 -11.86 -8.11
C LYS A 80 -18.11 -12.23 -9.08
N SER A 81 -17.87 -11.44 -10.12
CA SER A 81 -16.77 -11.64 -11.08
C SER A 81 -15.44 -11.01 -10.64
N THR A 82 -15.45 -10.19 -9.59
CA THR A 82 -14.24 -9.61 -8.99
C THR A 82 -13.36 -10.73 -8.44
N LYS A 83 -12.12 -10.81 -8.93
CA LYS A 83 -11.15 -11.79 -8.45
C LYS A 83 -10.32 -11.17 -7.33
N ILE A 84 -10.28 -11.84 -6.18
CA ILE A 84 -9.52 -11.40 -5.01
C ILE A 84 -8.19 -12.14 -4.97
N ILE A 85 -7.12 -11.37 -4.81
CA ILE A 85 -5.75 -11.85 -4.71
C ILE A 85 -5.19 -11.34 -3.38
N VAL A 86 -4.73 -12.26 -2.52
CA VAL A 86 -3.97 -11.90 -1.33
C VAL A 86 -2.51 -11.73 -1.75
N ASP A 87 -2.04 -10.49 -1.74
CA ASP A 87 -0.67 -10.15 -2.15
C ASP A 87 0.34 -10.52 -1.05
N THR A 88 0.07 -10.07 0.18
CA THR A 88 0.95 -10.25 1.33
C THR A 88 0.11 -10.43 2.59
N ILE A 89 0.51 -11.35 3.47
CA ILE A 89 0.03 -11.44 4.85
C ILE A 89 1.23 -11.23 5.78
N ILE A 90 1.10 -10.32 6.73
CA ILE A 90 2.09 -10.07 7.77
C ILE A 90 1.44 -10.41 9.10
N HIS A 91 2.11 -11.23 9.91
CA HIS A 91 1.63 -11.63 11.22
C HIS A 91 2.30 -10.80 12.32
N SER A 92 1.57 -10.52 13.40
CA SER A 92 2.17 -9.99 14.62
C SER A 92 3.12 -11.00 15.26
N PRO A 93 4.06 -10.53 16.12
CA PRO A 93 4.96 -11.41 16.88
C PRO A 93 4.28 -12.51 17.69
N ASP A 94 3.04 -12.29 18.13
CA ASP A 94 2.24 -13.26 18.89
C ASP A 94 1.26 -14.07 18.03
N TYR A 95 1.26 -13.88 16.70
CA TYR A 95 0.36 -14.50 15.73
C TYR A 95 -1.15 -14.31 15.99
N LYS A 96 -1.52 -13.34 16.84
CA LYS A 96 -2.93 -13.01 17.14
C LYS A 96 -3.50 -11.94 16.22
N LYS A 97 -2.65 -11.23 15.49
CA LYS A 97 -3.04 -10.16 14.57
C LYS A 97 -2.39 -10.37 13.22
N ILE A 98 -3.04 -9.87 12.18
CA ILE A 98 -2.50 -9.82 10.83
C ILE A 98 -2.72 -8.46 10.19
N ALA A 99 -1.89 -8.16 9.20
CA ALA A 99 -2.17 -7.17 8.18
C ALA A 99 -2.11 -7.89 6.84
N THR A 100 -3.10 -7.66 5.99
CA THR A 100 -3.18 -8.31 4.68
C THR A 100 -3.41 -7.31 3.57
N PHE A 101 -2.57 -7.39 2.54
CA PHE A 101 -2.71 -6.60 1.33
C PHE A 101 -3.57 -7.38 0.32
N ILE A 102 -4.65 -6.74 -0.09
CA ILE A 102 -5.65 -7.31 -0.98
C ILE A 102 -5.57 -6.58 -2.31
N ILE A 103 -5.52 -7.35 -3.40
CA ILE A 103 -5.66 -6.84 -4.76
C ILE A 103 -6.96 -7.38 -5.34
N ALA A 104 -7.84 -6.48 -5.76
CA ALA A 104 -9.02 -6.81 -6.54
C ALA A 104 -8.68 -6.69 -8.03
N LYS A 105 -9.05 -7.71 -8.80
CA LYS A 105 -8.92 -7.73 -10.26
C LYS A 105 -10.30 -7.71 -10.89
N ASN A 106 -10.53 -6.70 -11.72
CA ASN A 106 -11.81 -6.43 -12.37
C ASN A 106 -11.63 -6.28 -13.89
N SER A 107 -12.68 -6.60 -14.66
CA SER A 107 -12.68 -6.35 -16.11
C SER A 107 -12.73 -4.85 -16.38
N ILE A 108 -11.98 -4.39 -17.39
CA ILE A 108 -11.96 -2.97 -17.80
C ILE A 108 -13.35 -2.40 -18.08
N SER A 109 -14.27 -3.25 -18.55
CA SER A 109 -15.65 -2.89 -18.88
C SER A 109 -16.45 -2.30 -17.71
N LYS A 110 -15.96 -2.51 -16.47
CA LYS A 110 -16.58 -2.00 -15.24
C LYS A 110 -16.11 -0.60 -14.85
N GLN A 111 -15.04 -0.09 -15.46
CA GLN A 111 -14.59 1.28 -15.24
C GLN A 111 -15.60 2.27 -15.82
N GLN A 112 -15.74 3.44 -15.19
CA GLN A 112 -16.56 4.52 -15.74
C GLN A 112 -16.08 4.98 -17.12
N ILE A 113 -14.76 4.96 -17.35
CA ILE A 113 -14.13 5.25 -18.64
C ILE A 113 -13.15 4.11 -18.95
N PRO A 114 -13.59 3.05 -19.65
CA PRO A 114 -12.75 1.89 -19.95
C PRO A 114 -11.57 2.26 -20.85
N ASN A 115 -10.37 1.78 -20.50
CA ASN A 115 -9.21 1.87 -21.38
C ASN A 115 -9.15 0.65 -22.31
N GLY A 116 -9.51 0.84 -23.59
CA GLY A 116 -9.56 -0.23 -24.59
C GLY A 116 -8.25 -0.98 -24.84
N ASN A 117 -7.12 -0.49 -24.34
CA ASN A 117 -5.83 -1.17 -24.45
C ASN A 117 -5.62 -2.30 -23.44
N TYR A 118 -6.49 -2.43 -22.43
CA TYR A 118 -6.34 -3.38 -21.34
C TYR A 118 -7.62 -4.19 -21.12
N ASN A 119 -7.47 -5.46 -20.75
CA ASN A 119 -8.61 -6.31 -20.42
C ASN A 119 -9.03 -6.21 -18.95
N TRP A 120 -8.10 -5.80 -18.08
CA TRP A 120 -8.24 -5.82 -16.63
C TRP A 120 -7.71 -4.54 -16.01
N TYR A 121 -8.29 -4.16 -14.89
CA TYR A 121 -7.69 -3.22 -13.94
C TYR A 121 -7.61 -3.85 -12.55
N TYR A 122 -6.76 -3.26 -11.74
CA TYR A 122 -6.42 -3.71 -10.41
C TYR A 122 -6.59 -2.57 -9.41
N ASP A 123 -7.20 -2.90 -8.29
CA ASP A 123 -7.31 -2.05 -7.13
C ASP A 123 -6.62 -2.74 -5.95
N ALA A 124 -5.98 -1.98 -5.06
CA ALA A 124 -5.28 -2.53 -3.91
C ALA A 124 -5.60 -1.78 -2.63
N THR A 125 -5.68 -2.53 -1.53
CA THR A 125 -5.96 -1.99 -0.20
C THR A 125 -5.37 -2.87 0.88
N CYS A 126 -5.53 -2.47 2.14
CA CYS A 126 -5.11 -3.24 3.29
C CYS A 126 -6.23 -3.41 4.31
N TYR A 127 -6.27 -4.61 4.87
CA TYR A 127 -7.09 -4.98 6.01
C TYR A 127 -6.20 -5.37 7.18
N LEU A 128 -6.64 -5.03 8.37
CA LEU A 128 -6.11 -5.61 9.61
C LEU A 128 -7.03 -6.71 10.08
N GLY A 129 -6.46 -7.74 10.70
CA GLY A 129 -7.20 -8.86 11.25
C GLY A 129 -6.84 -9.14 12.70
N ILE A 130 -7.83 -9.42 13.53
CA ILE A 130 -7.63 -10.00 14.86
C ILE A 130 -8.13 -11.44 14.82
N LYS A 131 -7.27 -12.38 15.22
CA LYS A 131 -7.62 -13.81 15.28
C LYS A 131 -8.72 -14.04 16.31
N LYS A 132 -9.83 -14.62 15.89
CA LYS A 132 -10.92 -15.12 16.73
C LYS A 132 -11.14 -16.59 16.43
N GLN A 133 -10.73 -17.45 17.36
CA GLN A 133 -10.74 -18.91 17.17
C GLN A 133 -9.96 -19.30 15.90
N ASP A 134 -10.66 -19.82 14.89
CA ASP A 134 -10.09 -20.32 13.64
C ASP A 134 -10.20 -19.32 12.46
N SER A 135 -10.72 -18.11 12.70
CA SER A 135 -10.86 -17.06 11.67
C SER A 135 -10.25 -15.73 12.10
N PHE A 136 -10.22 -14.77 11.18
CA PHE A 136 -9.84 -13.39 11.45
C PHE A 136 -11.07 -12.49 11.39
N LEU A 137 -11.19 -11.56 12.34
CA LEU A 137 -12.06 -10.41 12.19
C LEU A 137 -11.31 -9.33 11.41
N LEU A 138 -11.65 -9.14 10.15
CA LEU A 138 -11.01 -8.18 9.26
C LEU A 138 -11.69 -6.80 9.34
N SER A 139 -10.90 -5.74 9.27
CA SER A 139 -11.35 -4.36 9.16
C SER A 139 -10.45 -3.60 8.20
N TRP A 140 -11.07 -2.82 7.30
CA TRP A 140 -10.34 -2.02 6.33
C TRP A 140 -9.66 -0.82 6.99
N ILE A 141 -8.40 -0.59 6.63
CA ILE A 141 -7.63 0.57 7.13
C ILE A 141 -7.22 1.57 6.03
N GLY A 142 -7.28 1.15 4.76
CA GLY A 142 -6.88 1.96 3.62
C GLY A 142 -5.39 2.33 3.63
N PRO A 143 -4.89 3.00 2.58
CA PRO A 143 -5.63 3.61 1.48
C PRO A 143 -6.13 2.59 0.44
N ASN A 144 -7.06 3.03 -0.40
CA ASN A 144 -7.44 2.33 -1.63
C ASN A 144 -6.66 2.95 -2.80
N TYR A 145 -5.83 2.16 -3.46
CA TYR A 145 -5.29 2.50 -4.78
C TYR A 145 -6.18 1.86 -5.82
N THR A 146 -6.56 2.60 -6.85
CA THR A 146 -7.53 2.14 -7.84
C THR A 146 -7.02 2.30 -9.28
N ASN A 147 -7.64 1.58 -10.20
CA ASN A 147 -7.50 1.74 -11.64
C ASN A 147 -6.05 1.54 -12.17
N SER A 148 -5.26 0.67 -11.54
CA SER A 148 -3.97 0.27 -12.12
C SER A 148 -4.18 -0.75 -13.24
N TYR A 149 -3.40 -0.66 -14.31
CA TYR A 149 -3.36 -1.69 -15.36
C TYR A 149 -2.26 -2.73 -15.13
N ASP A 150 -1.38 -2.51 -14.15
CA ASP A 150 -0.29 -3.41 -13.79
C ASP A 150 -0.42 -3.85 -12.32
N MET A 151 -0.59 -5.17 -12.14
CA MET A 151 -0.67 -5.81 -10.83
C MET A 151 0.62 -5.66 -10.01
N LYS A 152 1.79 -5.71 -10.67
CA LYS A 152 3.08 -5.56 -9.99
C LYS A 152 3.27 -4.14 -9.50
N ASP A 153 2.87 -3.16 -10.30
CA ASP A 153 2.96 -1.75 -9.91
C ASP A 153 2.06 -1.47 -8.69
N ILE A 154 0.81 -1.94 -8.72
CA ILE A 154 -0.11 -1.67 -7.60
C ILE A 154 0.28 -2.43 -6.33
N SER A 155 0.80 -3.66 -6.45
CA SER A 155 1.43 -4.41 -5.35
C SER A 155 2.61 -3.63 -4.76
N LYS A 156 3.52 -3.13 -5.61
CA LYS A 156 4.66 -2.32 -5.16
C LYS A 156 4.20 -1.04 -4.47
N ARG A 157 3.15 -0.39 -4.97
CA ARG A 157 2.61 0.85 -4.42
C ARG A 157 2.02 0.65 -3.03
N ILE A 158 1.14 -0.34 -2.83
CA ILE A 158 0.54 -0.63 -1.52
C ILE A 158 1.61 -1.05 -0.50
N ARG A 159 2.56 -1.89 -0.90
CA ARG A 159 3.70 -2.29 -0.04
C ARG A 159 4.57 -1.10 0.34
N THR A 160 4.91 -0.25 -0.63
CA THR A 160 5.72 0.96 -0.36
C THR A 160 5.02 1.90 0.62
N TYR A 161 3.69 2.03 0.51
CA TYR A 161 2.95 2.85 1.45
C TYR A 161 3.07 2.32 2.88
N PHE A 162 2.72 1.05 3.08
CA PHE A 162 2.63 0.45 4.41
C PHE A 162 3.95 0.11 5.08
N PHE A 163 5.00 -0.15 4.31
CA PHE A 163 6.33 -0.41 4.85
C PHE A 163 7.19 0.84 4.99
N LYS A 164 6.84 1.94 4.30
CA LYS A 164 7.72 3.12 4.25
C LYS A 164 6.99 4.44 4.44
N GLN A 165 6.04 4.77 3.57
CA GLN A 165 5.45 6.12 3.54
C GLN A 165 4.62 6.43 4.79
N ARG A 166 3.90 5.45 5.32
CA ARG A 166 2.99 5.62 6.45
C ARG A 166 3.66 6.29 7.65
N SER A 167 4.79 5.74 8.10
CA SER A 167 5.56 6.27 9.25
C SER A 167 6.39 7.51 8.95
N SER A 168 6.37 7.99 7.70
CA SER A 168 7.21 9.07 7.20
C SER A 168 6.45 10.36 6.94
N ASN A 169 5.12 10.38 7.14
CA ASN A 169 4.32 11.57 6.89
C ASN A 169 4.43 12.56 8.06
N PRO A 170 5.11 13.71 7.91
CA PRO A 170 5.27 14.67 8.99
C PRO A 170 3.96 15.36 9.39
N ASN A 171 2.96 15.34 8.51
CA ASN A 171 1.66 15.98 8.71
C ASN A 171 0.63 15.06 9.40
N ASN A 172 0.97 13.78 9.61
CA ASN A 172 0.11 12.84 10.32
C ASN A 172 0.85 12.24 11.52
N SER A 173 0.77 12.92 12.66
CA SER A 173 1.41 12.49 13.92
C SER A 173 0.93 11.13 14.41
N ASP A 174 -0.22 10.69 13.94
CA ASP A 174 -0.87 9.48 14.45
C ASP A 174 -0.32 8.20 13.81
N ASP A 175 0.29 8.31 12.63
CA ASP A 175 0.90 7.19 11.91
C ASP A 175 2.39 7.08 12.27
N LYS A 176 2.68 6.86 13.56
CA LYS A 176 4.07 6.88 14.07
C LYS A 176 4.90 5.67 13.62
N TYR A 177 4.23 4.54 13.37
CA TYR A 177 4.83 3.25 13.07
C TYR A 177 4.29 2.69 11.75
N ASN A 178 5.12 1.91 11.06
CA ASN A 178 4.72 1.18 9.85
C ASN A 178 4.46 -0.29 10.22
N ILE A 179 3.92 -1.08 9.28
CA ILE A 179 3.49 -2.47 9.58
C ILE A 179 4.68 -3.40 9.91
N ASP A 180 5.88 -3.04 9.49
CA ASP A 180 7.10 -3.78 9.82
C ASP A 180 7.63 -3.51 11.24
N ASP A 181 7.12 -2.49 11.93
CA ASP A 181 7.54 -2.13 13.28
C ASP A 181 6.74 -2.90 14.34
N ILE A 182 7.39 -3.68 15.22
CA ILE A 182 6.72 -4.44 16.29
C ILE A 182 5.86 -3.55 17.21
N ARG A 183 6.16 -2.26 17.32
CA ARG A 183 5.39 -1.29 18.12
C ARG A 183 4.06 -0.94 17.47
N TYR A 184 3.97 -1.01 16.14
CA TYR A 184 2.70 -0.85 15.41
C TYR A 184 1.66 -1.85 15.94
N TRP A 185 2.06 -3.11 16.10
CA TRP A 185 1.18 -4.20 16.52
C TRP A 185 0.65 -4.06 17.95
N ASN A 186 1.35 -3.33 18.81
CA ASN A 186 1.00 -3.18 20.22
C ASN A 186 0.30 -1.86 20.54
N TYR A 187 0.72 -0.78 19.89
CA TYR A 187 0.40 0.58 20.32
C TYR A 187 -0.36 1.40 19.28
N ASP A 188 -0.43 0.97 18.02
CA ASP A 188 -1.09 1.76 16.99
C ASP A 188 -2.61 1.85 17.20
N LYS A 189 -3.18 3.02 16.90
CA LYS A 189 -4.60 3.31 17.06
C LYS A 189 -5.48 2.51 16.10
N ASP A 190 -4.94 2.05 14.97
CA ASP A 190 -5.70 1.25 14.00
C ASP A 190 -6.33 0.01 14.65
N TRP A 191 -5.66 -0.58 15.64
CA TRP A 191 -6.15 -1.75 16.37
C TRP A 191 -7.35 -1.48 17.27
N GLN A 192 -7.68 -0.22 17.55
CA GLN A 192 -8.87 0.14 18.31
C GLN A 192 -10.14 0.03 17.47
N LYS A 193 -10.05 0.21 16.14
CA LYS A 193 -11.20 0.15 15.22
C LYS A 193 -11.79 -1.25 15.07
N ILE A 194 -10.95 -2.27 15.24
CA ILE A 194 -11.31 -3.70 15.06
C ILE A 194 -11.93 -4.31 16.33
N LYS A 195 -11.80 -3.63 17.49
CA LYS A 195 -12.30 -4.13 18.78
C LYS A 195 -13.78 -3.80 19.03
N LYS A 196 -14.41 -3.01 18.16
CA LYS A 196 -15.85 -2.73 18.17
C LYS A 196 -16.57 -3.70 17.23
#